data_AF-A0A0B1U804-F1
#
_entry.id   AF-A0A0B1U804-F1
#
_cell.length_a   1.000
_cell.length_b   1.000
_cell.length_c   1.000
_cell.angle_alpha   90.00
_cell.angle_beta   90.00
_cell.angle_gamma   90.00
#
_symmetry.space_group_name_H-M   'P 1'
#
loop_
_entity.id
_entity.type
_entity.pdbx_description
1 polymer ?
#
loop_
_entity_poly.entity_id
_entity_poly.type
_entity_poly.pdbx_seq_one_letter_code
_entity_poly.pdbx_strand_id
1 'polypeptide(L)'
;MCSIAIRIILVCALAACLLPTLGIAAESPLRGGPCRYDVFPGAAAIISVAPWQPASPTEGIPTPYPPLTVTYRFTPDAPIVGEPLYTPDKLFTLTLINSMPPGPKFIAKYGIAPGNVVPCQLHIIRQGTCTPVVHVFPGIDLTDYFELTGR
;
A
#
# COMPACT_ATOMS: atom_id res chain seq x y z
N MET A 1 -95.64 6.77 -8.37
CA MET A 1 -95.95 6.53 -6.95
C MET A 1 -94.93 5.53 -6.41
N CYS A 2 -94.27 5.87 -5.29
CA CYS A 2 -93.29 5.08 -4.51
C CYS A 2 -91.99 4.69 -5.25
N SER A 3 -90.78 4.71 -4.68
CA SER A 3 -90.33 5.00 -3.32
C SER A 3 -88.80 5.15 -3.29
N ILE A 4 -88.32 6.17 -2.56
CA ILE A 4 -87.34 6.12 -1.45
C ILE A 4 -85.93 5.51 -1.67
N ALA A 5 -84.93 6.28 -1.22
CA ALA A 5 -83.70 5.91 -0.49
C ALA A 5 -82.43 6.46 -1.17
N ILE A 6 -81.87 7.60 -0.75
CA ILE A 6 -80.94 7.77 0.38
C ILE A 6 -79.78 6.76 0.35
N ARG A 7 -78.56 7.26 0.09
CA ARG A 7 -77.19 6.75 0.39
C ARG A 7 -76.27 7.23 -0.76
N ILE A 8 -75.09 7.84 -0.65
CA ILE A 8 -73.99 7.89 0.34
C ILE A 8 -73.06 9.01 -0.21
N ILE A 9 -72.99 10.20 0.40
CA ILE A 9 -71.84 10.75 1.15
C ILE A 9 -70.51 10.04 0.88
N LEU A 10 -69.48 10.81 0.51
CA LEU A 10 -68.04 10.48 0.59
C LEU A 10 -67.42 9.65 -0.55
N VAL A 11 -67.03 10.31 -1.64
CA VAL A 11 -65.92 9.84 -2.51
C VAL A 11 -64.99 11.01 -2.80
N CYS A 12 -64.23 11.45 -1.80
CA CYS A 12 -63.15 12.45 -1.97
C CYS A 12 -61.95 12.20 -1.04
N ALA A 13 -61.73 10.97 -0.58
CA ALA A 13 -60.62 10.65 0.31
C ALA A 13 -60.00 9.31 -0.05
N LEU A 14 -59.26 9.25 -1.17
CA LEU A 14 -58.32 8.17 -1.50
C LEU A 14 -57.46 8.56 -2.70
N ALA A 15 -56.78 9.70 -2.61
CA ALA A 15 -55.67 10.04 -3.49
C ALA A 15 -54.57 10.77 -2.70
N ALA A 16 -54.38 10.38 -1.44
CA ALA A 16 -53.10 10.62 -0.78
C ALA A 16 -52.10 9.69 -1.45
N CYS A 17 -51.39 10.26 -2.43
CA CYS A 17 -50.27 9.67 -3.12
C CYS A 17 -49.29 9.11 -2.07
N LEU A 18 -49.41 7.81 -1.82
CA LEU A 18 -48.33 6.95 -1.36
C LEU A 18 -47.24 7.02 -2.42
N LEU A 19 -46.42 8.06 -2.37
CA LEU A 19 -45.11 8.07 -2.99
C LEU A 19 -44.20 7.30 -2.03
N PRO A 20 -43.85 6.02 -2.30
CA PRO A 20 -42.68 5.47 -1.66
C PRO A 20 -41.51 6.33 -2.12
N THR A 21 -40.91 7.07 -1.18
CA THR A 21 -39.57 7.59 -1.37
C THR A 21 -38.67 6.39 -1.60
N LEU A 22 -38.44 6.07 -2.88
CA LEU A 22 -37.35 5.21 -3.32
C LEU A 22 -36.06 5.92 -2.91
N GLY A 23 -35.68 5.73 -1.65
CA GLY A 23 -34.32 5.96 -1.20
C GLY A 23 -33.44 5.02 -2.00
N ILE A 24 -32.88 5.53 -3.10
CA ILE A 24 -31.72 4.93 -3.72
C ILE A 24 -30.63 5.06 -2.67
N ALA A 25 -30.48 4.02 -1.86
CA ALA A 25 -29.26 3.81 -1.11
C ALA A 25 -28.17 3.75 -2.17
N ALA A 26 -27.41 4.84 -2.33
CA ALA A 26 -26.21 4.84 -3.12
C ALA A 26 -25.32 3.75 -2.52
N GLU A 27 -25.26 2.59 -3.16
CA GLU A 27 -24.26 1.59 -2.84
C GLU A 27 -22.92 2.31 -2.91
N SER A 28 -22.27 2.41 -1.75
CA SER A 28 -20.90 2.90 -1.72
C SER A 28 -20.12 2.02 -2.69
N PRO A 29 -19.39 2.58 -3.67
CA PRO A 29 -18.66 1.76 -4.63
C PRO A 29 -17.78 0.82 -3.81
N LEU A 30 -17.89 -0.48 -4.09
CA LEU A 30 -17.07 -1.52 -3.50
C LEU A 30 -15.60 -1.07 -3.58
N ARG A 31 -15.03 -0.66 -2.44
CA ARG A 31 -13.61 -0.36 -2.30
C ARG A 31 -12.90 -1.69 -2.11
N GLY A 32 -12.38 -2.24 -3.20
CA GLY A 32 -11.65 -3.50 -3.17
C GLY A 32 -11.55 -4.11 -4.55
N GLY A 33 -10.40 -3.89 -5.20
CA GLY A 33 -10.00 -4.55 -6.44
C GLY A 33 -8.50 -4.82 -6.40
N PRO A 34 -7.97 -5.65 -7.30
CA PRO A 34 -6.53 -5.94 -7.34
C PRO A 34 -5.74 -4.62 -7.48
N CYS A 35 -4.65 -4.52 -6.74
CA CYS A 35 -3.82 -3.33 -6.78
C CYS A 35 -3.10 -3.22 -8.13
N ARG A 36 -3.13 -2.04 -8.72
CA ARG A 36 -2.36 -1.72 -9.93
C ARG A 36 -1.34 -0.66 -9.60
N TYR A 37 -0.16 -0.84 -10.16
CA TYR A 37 0.97 0.06 -9.98
C TYR A 37 1.48 0.52 -11.34
N ASP A 38 1.90 1.78 -11.40
CA ASP A 38 2.86 2.20 -12.41
C ASP A 38 4.26 1.79 -11.94
N VAL A 39 5.10 1.38 -12.88
CA VAL A 39 6.46 0.90 -12.62
C VAL A 39 7.45 1.84 -13.28
N PHE A 40 8.35 2.38 -12.47
CA PHE A 40 9.44 3.24 -12.91
C PHE A 40 10.77 2.50 -12.69
N PRO A 41 11.46 2.08 -13.77
CA PRO A 41 12.75 1.42 -13.64
C PRO A 41 13.84 2.42 -13.22
N GLY A 42 14.87 1.91 -12.58
CA GLY A 42 15.97 2.69 -12.06
C GLY A 42 17.02 1.85 -11.34
N ALA A 43 17.77 2.52 -10.49
CA ALA A 43 18.79 1.91 -9.67
C ALA A 43 18.73 2.43 -8.23
N ALA A 44 19.10 1.58 -7.28
CA ALA A 44 19.29 1.96 -5.89
C ALA A 44 20.78 1.99 -5.56
N ALA A 45 21.29 3.17 -5.21
CA ALA A 45 22.63 3.32 -4.65
C ALA A 45 22.58 3.06 -3.15
N ILE A 46 23.32 2.05 -2.68
CA ILE A 46 23.48 1.77 -1.26
C ILE A 46 24.40 2.83 -0.65
N ILE A 47 23.86 3.66 0.22
CA ILE A 47 24.55 4.79 0.84
C ILE A 47 25.31 4.34 2.08
N SER A 48 24.69 3.52 2.92
CA SER A 48 25.30 3.04 4.15
C SER A 48 24.73 1.69 4.59
N VAL A 49 25.54 0.96 5.34
CA VAL A 49 25.16 -0.22 6.11
C VAL A 49 25.73 -0.03 7.51
N ALA A 50 24.86 -0.01 8.52
CA ALA A 50 25.24 0.28 9.90
C ALA A 50 24.49 -0.65 10.87
N PRO A 51 24.97 -0.84 12.11
CA PRO A 51 24.17 -1.47 13.16
C PRO A 51 22.82 -0.73 13.31
N TRP A 52 21.73 -1.49 13.42
CA TRP A 52 20.43 -0.89 13.70
C TRP A 52 20.39 -0.33 15.13
N GLN A 53 19.93 0.92 15.24
CA GLN A 53 19.81 1.64 16.49
C GLN A 53 18.34 2.04 16.69
N PRO A 54 17.55 1.28 17.48
CA PRO A 54 16.19 1.67 17.79
C PRO A 54 16.19 2.91 18.70
N ALA A 55 15.26 3.84 18.50
CA ALA A 55 15.03 5.00 19.35
C ALA A 55 14.32 4.64 20.67
N SER A 56 13.69 3.45 20.76
CA SER A 56 13.15 2.93 22.02
C SER A 56 13.30 1.40 22.15
N PRO A 57 13.31 0.83 23.37
CA PRO A 57 13.42 -0.62 23.56
C PRO A 57 12.30 -1.46 22.93
N THR A 58 11.17 -0.83 22.59
CA THR A 58 9.99 -1.46 21.98
C THR A 58 9.89 -1.21 20.48
N GLU A 59 10.84 -0.47 19.90
CA GLU A 59 10.84 -0.18 18.48
C GLU A 59 11.34 -1.39 17.69
N GLY A 60 10.73 -1.65 16.53
CA GLY A 60 11.11 -2.70 15.59
C GLY A 60 10.63 -4.11 15.95
N ILE A 61 10.95 -5.04 15.07
CA ILE A 61 10.59 -6.46 15.20
C ILE A 61 11.83 -7.21 15.70
N PRO A 62 11.75 -7.98 16.80
CA PRO A 62 12.87 -8.78 17.30
C PRO A 62 13.42 -9.74 16.24
N THR A 63 14.74 -9.74 16.07
CA THR A 63 15.47 -10.61 15.13
C THR A 63 16.37 -11.58 15.89
N PRO A 64 16.59 -12.81 15.39
CA PRO A 64 17.52 -13.76 15.99
C PRO A 64 19.00 -13.48 15.62
N TYR A 65 19.26 -12.44 14.83
CA TYR A 65 20.56 -11.97 14.40
C TYR A 65 20.74 -10.48 14.73
N PRO A 66 21.99 -9.95 14.76
CA PRO A 66 22.24 -8.53 14.89
C PRO A 66 21.64 -7.75 13.70
N PRO A 67 20.59 -6.95 13.90
CA PRO A 67 19.93 -6.24 12.81
C PRO A 67 20.80 -5.10 12.25
N LEU A 68 20.70 -4.87 10.93
CA LEU A 68 21.40 -3.80 10.24
C LEU A 68 20.42 -2.78 9.64
N THR A 69 20.80 -1.50 9.67
CA THR A 69 20.19 -0.44 8.90
C THR A 69 20.93 -0.32 7.57
N VAL A 70 20.22 -0.53 6.47
CA VAL A 70 20.73 -0.29 5.11
C VAL A 70 20.03 0.92 4.54
N THR A 71 20.77 2.01 4.32
CA THR A 71 20.22 3.20 3.66
C THR A 71 20.54 3.18 2.18
N TYR A 72 19.55 3.47 1.35
CA TYR A 72 19.73 3.59 -0.09
C TYR A 72 19.01 4.81 -0.66
N ARG A 73 19.43 5.22 -1.86
CA ARG A 73 18.76 6.24 -2.66
C ARG A 73 18.34 5.63 -4.00
N PHE A 74 17.08 5.78 -4.36
CA PHE A 74 16.57 5.40 -5.68
C PHE A 74 16.79 6.52 -6.69
N THR A 75 17.27 6.17 -7.88
CA THR A 75 17.42 7.06 -9.04
C THR A 75 16.71 6.43 -10.23
N PRO A 76 15.67 7.05 -10.81
CA PRO A 76 14.97 6.49 -11.95
C PRO A 76 15.80 6.61 -13.24
N ASP A 77 15.60 5.69 -14.17
CA ASP A 77 16.27 5.70 -15.49
C ASP A 77 15.84 6.89 -16.36
N ALA A 78 14.62 7.40 -16.12
CA ALA A 78 14.07 8.58 -16.76
C ALA A 78 13.46 9.53 -15.71
N PRO A 79 13.48 10.86 -15.93
CA PRO A 79 12.86 11.81 -15.02
C PRO A 79 11.38 11.49 -14.76
N ILE A 80 11.00 11.41 -13.48
CA ILE A 80 9.61 11.29 -13.05
C ILE A 80 9.09 12.69 -12.73
N VAL A 81 8.15 13.20 -13.52
CA VAL A 81 7.62 14.57 -13.41
C VAL A 81 6.15 14.54 -13.03
N GLY A 82 5.75 15.39 -12.08
CA GLY A 82 4.34 15.56 -11.70
C GLY A 82 3.77 14.42 -10.84
N GLU A 83 4.61 13.52 -10.34
CA GLU A 83 4.20 12.40 -9.49
C GLU A 83 4.24 12.80 -7.99
N PRO A 84 3.10 12.96 -7.31
CA PRO A 84 3.07 13.43 -5.92
C PRO A 84 3.62 12.43 -4.90
N LEU A 85 3.64 11.14 -5.21
CA LEU A 85 4.17 10.11 -4.31
C LEU A 85 5.68 9.88 -4.48
N TYR A 86 6.29 10.52 -5.48
CA TYR A 86 7.73 10.47 -5.70
C TYR A 86 8.40 11.69 -5.08
N THR A 87 9.45 11.45 -4.30
CA THR A 87 10.30 12.50 -3.75
C THR A 87 11.73 12.27 -4.26
N PRO A 88 12.25 13.14 -5.14
CA PRO A 88 13.63 13.06 -5.62
C PRO A 88 14.62 13.04 -4.46
N ASP A 89 15.70 12.29 -4.62
CA ASP A 89 16.83 12.18 -3.68
C ASP A 89 16.48 11.69 -2.26
N LYS A 90 15.24 11.24 -2.03
CA LYS A 90 14.83 10.68 -0.75
C LYS A 90 15.69 9.46 -0.40
N LEU A 91 16.13 9.41 0.85
CA LEU A 91 16.78 8.25 1.44
C LEU A 91 15.73 7.30 2.00
N PHE A 92 15.97 6.01 1.79
CA PHE A 92 15.10 4.92 2.22
C PHE A 92 15.90 3.91 3.02
N THR A 93 15.20 3.17 3.89
CA THR A 93 15.77 2.02 4.59
C THR A 93 15.29 0.74 3.92
N LEU A 94 16.22 -0.16 3.59
CA LEU A 94 15.87 -1.49 3.08
C LEU A 94 15.41 -2.37 4.24
N THR A 95 14.25 -3.00 4.07
CA THR A 95 13.71 -4.00 4.98
C THR A 95 13.36 -5.25 4.19
N LEU A 96 13.26 -6.38 4.87
CA LEU A 96 12.54 -7.54 4.35
C LEU A 96 11.06 -7.20 4.16
N ILE A 97 10.31 -8.01 3.41
CA ILE A 97 8.92 -7.68 3.06
C ILE A 97 8.00 -7.62 4.29
N ASN A 98 8.36 -8.30 5.38
CA ASN A 98 7.67 -8.25 6.67
C ASN A 98 8.14 -7.08 7.57
N SER A 99 8.82 -6.08 7.01
CA SER A 99 9.36 -4.91 7.72
C SER A 99 10.50 -5.20 8.71
N MET A 100 11.06 -6.41 8.72
CA MET A 100 12.24 -6.70 9.54
C MET A 100 13.51 -6.09 8.91
N PRO A 101 14.44 -5.58 9.73
CA PRO A 101 15.76 -5.19 9.24
C PRO A 101 16.53 -6.44 8.76
N PRO A 102 17.34 -6.34 7.69
CA PRO A 102 18.16 -7.45 7.23
C PRO A 102 19.29 -7.78 8.22
N GLY A 103 19.73 -9.05 8.18
CA GLY A 103 20.86 -9.54 8.94
C GLY A 103 22.17 -9.55 8.13
N PRO A 104 23.31 -9.80 8.79
CA PRO A 104 24.62 -9.76 8.13
C PRO A 104 24.79 -10.81 7.03
N LYS A 105 24.20 -12.02 7.17
CA LYS A 105 24.35 -13.03 6.11
C LYS A 105 23.55 -12.67 4.86
N PHE A 106 22.38 -12.04 5.02
CA PHE A 106 21.53 -11.55 3.94
C PHE A 106 22.27 -10.48 3.14
N ILE A 107 22.84 -9.50 3.84
CA ILE A 107 23.67 -8.45 3.24
C ILE A 107 24.81 -9.06 2.42
N ALA A 108 25.53 -10.05 2.98
CA ALA A 108 26.61 -10.73 2.28
C ALA A 108 26.11 -11.52 1.06
N LYS A 109 25.03 -12.29 1.19
CA LYS A 109 24.45 -13.12 0.11
C LYS A 109 24.08 -12.28 -1.11
N TYR A 110 23.48 -11.11 -0.89
CA TYR A 110 23.00 -10.23 -1.96
C TYR A 110 24.02 -9.16 -2.37
N GLY A 111 25.23 -9.18 -1.82
CA GLY A 111 26.28 -8.21 -2.15
C GLY A 111 25.88 -6.77 -1.82
N ILE A 112 25.13 -6.56 -0.74
CA ILE A 112 24.69 -5.23 -0.32
C ILE A 112 25.86 -4.58 0.44
N ALA A 113 26.43 -3.52 -0.11
CA ALA A 113 27.53 -2.80 0.54
C ALA A 113 27.48 -1.30 0.16
N PRO A 114 27.98 -0.39 1.02
CA PRO A 114 28.06 1.03 0.68
C PRO A 114 28.80 1.25 -0.65
N GLY A 115 28.26 2.12 -1.49
CA GLY A 115 28.79 2.40 -2.82
C GLY A 115 28.29 1.44 -3.91
N ASN A 116 27.71 0.29 -3.57
CA ASN A 116 27.13 -0.60 -4.57
C ASN A 116 25.84 0.00 -5.14
N VAL A 117 25.62 -0.26 -6.42
CA VAL A 117 24.41 0.14 -7.14
C VAL A 117 23.74 -1.13 -7.64
N VAL A 118 22.47 -1.29 -7.29
CA VAL A 118 21.67 -2.47 -7.67
C VAL A 118 20.44 -2.06 -8.48
N PRO A 119 19.94 -2.91 -9.39
CA PRO A 119 18.68 -2.66 -10.08
C PRO A 119 17.54 -2.44 -9.07
N CYS A 120 16.69 -1.45 -9.33
CA CYS A 120 15.55 -1.14 -8.49
C CYS A 120 14.38 -0.62 -9.34
N GLN A 121 13.16 -0.96 -8.96
CA GLN A 121 11.95 -0.44 -9.57
C GLN A 121 11.13 0.26 -8.50
N LEU A 122 10.70 1.48 -8.79
CA LEU A 122 9.72 2.20 -8.00
C LEU A 122 8.32 1.88 -8.51
N HIS A 123 7.50 1.27 -7.66
CA HIS A 123 6.11 0.92 -7.96
C HIS A 123 5.21 1.90 -7.22
N ILE A 124 4.37 2.64 -7.95
CA ILE A 124 3.45 3.64 -7.37
C ILE A 124 2.01 3.23 -7.64
N ILE A 125 1.19 3.16 -6.59
CA ILE A 125 -0.19 2.70 -6.69
C ILE A 125 -1.04 3.64 -7.56
N ARG A 126 -1.89 3.06 -8.41
CA ARG A 126 -2.91 3.75 -9.21
C ARG A 126 -4.32 3.31 -8.87
N GLN A 127 -4.46 2.07 -8.41
CA GLN A 127 -5.75 1.49 -8.07
C GLN A 127 -5.59 0.56 -6.87
N GLY A 128 -6.59 0.56 -5.97
CA GLY A 128 -6.62 -0.28 -4.78
C GLY A 128 -6.20 0.46 -3.51
N THR A 129 -6.00 -0.30 -2.44
CA THR A 129 -5.66 0.23 -1.09
C THR A 129 -4.40 -0.41 -0.52
N CYS A 130 -3.51 -0.90 -1.40
CA CYS A 130 -2.21 -1.43 -1.00
C CYS A 130 -1.20 -0.32 -0.64
N THR A 131 0.01 -0.71 -0.28
CA THR A 131 1.13 0.19 0.00
C THR A 131 1.33 1.19 -1.16
N PRO A 132 1.28 2.51 -0.91
CA PRO A 132 1.29 3.49 -1.99
C PRO A 132 2.57 3.52 -2.83
N VAL A 133 3.71 3.24 -2.20
CA VAL A 133 5.03 3.25 -2.82
C VAL A 133 5.78 1.99 -2.40
N VAL A 134 6.22 1.21 -3.38
CA VAL A 134 6.98 -0.03 -3.16
C VAL A 134 8.28 0.03 -3.97
N HIS A 135 9.40 -0.33 -3.35
CA HIS A 135 10.67 -0.52 -4.06
C HIS A 135 10.91 -2.01 -4.25
N VAL A 136 11.05 -2.43 -5.50
CA VAL A 136 11.32 -3.82 -5.88
C VAL A 136 12.76 -3.91 -6.38
N PHE A 137 13.51 -4.90 -5.91
CA PHE A 137 14.92 -5.08 -6.23
C PHE A 137 15.12 -6.36 -7.04
N PRO A 138 15.17 -6.29 -8.38
CA PRO A 138 15.51 -7.46 -9.18
C PRO A 138 16.85 -8.05 -8.74
N GLY A 139 16.84 -9.33 -8.33
CA GLY A 139 18.02 -10.03 -7.84
C GLY A 139 18.23 -10.01 -6.32
N ILE A 140 17.40 -9.29 -5.56
CA ILE A 140 17.36 -9.35 -4.10
C ILE A 140 16.01 -9.89 -3.66
N ASP A 141 15.98 -11.11 -3.15
CA ASP A 141 14.75 -11.71 -2.63
C ASP A 141 14.51 -11.23 -1.19
N LEU A 142 13.68 -10.19 -1.03
CA LEU A 142 13.28 -9.65 0.27
C LEU A 142 12.38 -10.59 1.09
N THR A 143 12.03 -11.76 0.53
CA THR A 143 11.29 -12.83 1.22
C THR A 143 12.22 -13.94 1.71
N ASP A 144 13.53 -13.83 1.46
CA ASP A 144 14.50 -14.81 1.88
C ASP A 144 14.81 -14.71 3.38
N TYR A 145 14.02 -15.44 4.15
CA TYR A 145 14.05 -15.45 5.62
C TYR A 145 15.03 -16.45 6.22
N PHE A 146 16.04 -16.91 5.47
CA PHE A 146 16.94 -17.97 5.95
C PHE A 146 17.57 -17.67 7.32
N GLU A 147 17.94 -16.41 7.57
CA GLU A 147 18.53 -15.98 8.85
C GLU A 147 17.54 -16.01 10.01
N LEU A 148 16.22 -15.95 9.77
CA LEU A 148 15.21 -16.09 10.84
C LEU A 148 15.16 -17.52 11.37
N THR A 149 15.55 -18.49 10.54
CA THR A 149 15.50 -19.92 10.91
C THR A 149 16.81 -20.44 11.50
N GLY A 150 17.82 -19.58 11.64
CA GLY A 150 19.15 -19.97 12.14
C GLY A 150 19.94 -20.87 11.18
N ARG A 151 19.53 -20.97 9.92
CA ARG A 151 20.22 -21.73 8.87
C ARG A 151 21.30 -20.90 8.17
#